data_AF-A0AAW0LXK2-F1
#
_entry.id   AF-A0AAW0LXK2-F1
#
_cell.length_a   1.000
_cell.length_b   1.000
_cell.length_c   1.000
_cell.angle_alpha   90.00
_cell.angle_beta   90.00
_cell.angle_gamma   90.00
#
_symmetry.space_group_name_H-M   'P 1'
#
loop_
_entity.id
_entity.type
_entity.pdbx_description
1 polymer ?
#
loop_
_entity_poly.entity_id
_entity_poly.type
_entity_poly.pdbx_seq_one_letter_code
_entity_poly.pdbx_strand_id
1 'polypeptide(L)'
;MVVHGNFWVVVLLIIGVVAAYNLYNVECLPIPHRILLDTDVDTDDFLALLYLLKQNRSEFKVEAVTISANSWSDAGHAVNHIYDIPYMMDRDDVAVGVGGDGGILEDGTILPNVGGYLPIIEQGNTTAGYCRYRQAIPPGRGGGRLDIDVNFGIQRAFLPQGIRKYTPLQQPTSQQVMIDKISWGPITVIITGSHTNLAIFLMKNPHLKRNIKHIYIMGGSVGSKNGDPGNLFSDSTSNPYAEFNIFADPFASYQVFHSGIPITLIPLDATNTIPVSKNFFDTFEKSQNAYEAQYCFQSLKTDRYTTLGHLFYTNFYMWDAFAAGVAISIMHKSNNTNGENEFAEMEYMNITAVTSNKPYGVHDGSNPFFDGRDVPRFNLTKGGVHSGHVQTGLRDPFCIVKNGTGKCQDGYTAEVTGPEAVHVLVATEAKPNQNNDSTLDKQFYISFLDTLNRPPDTGRFNFTTQFPYYKEVLYKPDFGSKKLGKTVVFDMDMSAGDFLALVYLLKVPVEVINLKAIIVSPTGWANAATIDIIYDLLHMMGCDDIPVGLGDIFAMNQSDSILSSVGDCKYIKAIPRGSGGLIDSDTLYSLARDLPRSPRRYLKLCSFKKYT
;
A
#
# COMPACT_ATOMS: atom_id res chain seq x y z
N MET A 1 3.25 -63.45 47.89
CA MET A 1 3.90 -62.62 46.84
C MET A 1 2.97 -62.33 45.65
N VAL A 2 1.64 -62.26 45.83
CA VAL A 2 0.67 -62.06 44.72
C VAL A 2 -0.21 -60.80 44.91
N VAL A 3 -0.20 -60.19 46.11
CA VAL A 3 -1.06 -59.02 46.42
C VAL A 3 -0.40 -57.67 46.08
N HIS A 4 0.93 -57.61 45.97
CA HIS A 4 1.64 -56.36 45.63
C HIS A 4 1.70 -56.05 44.12
N GLY A 5 1.58 -57.04 43.25
CA GLY A 5 1.60 -56.83 41.79
C GLY A 5 0.34 -56.11 41.29
N ASN A 6 -0.82 -56.45 41.84
CA ASN A 6 -2.09 -55.88 41.40
C ASN A 6 -2.29 -54.41 41.84
N PHE A 7 -1.68 -53.98 42.94
CA PHE A 7 -1.80 -52.59 43.39
C PHE A 7 -1.12 -51.63 42.41
N TRP A 8 0.10 -51.94 41.97
CA TRP A 8 0.84 -51.12 41.01
C TRP A 8 0.20 -51.12 39.62
N VAL A 9 -0.38 -52.24 39.20
CA VAL A 9 -1.12 -52.33 37.92
C VAL A 9 -2.38 -51.46 37.95
N VAL A 10 -3.13 -51.45 39.06
CA VAL A 10 -4.31 -50.59 39.22
C VAL A 10 -3.93 -49.12 39.30
N VAL A 11 -2.85 -48.77 40.01
CA VAL A 11 -2.35 -47.39 40.07
C VAL A 11 -1.88 -46.90 38.70
N LEU A 12 -1.17 -47.72 37.93
CA LEU A 12 -0.76 -47.38 36.56
C LEU A 12 -1.95 -47.26 35.59
N LEU A 13 -2.98 -48.07 35.76
CA LEU A 13 -4.23 -47.95 35.00
C LEU A 13 -4.99 -46.66 35.36
N ILE A 14 -5.06 -46.30 36.64
CA ILE A 14 -5.72 -45.06 37.07
C ILE A 14 -4.93 -43.84 36.60
N ILE A 15 -3.59 -43.85 36.70
CA ILE A 15 -2.74 -42.77 36.17
C ILE A 15 -2.87 -42.69 34.64
N GLY A 16 -2.91 -43.83 33.94
CA GLY A 16 -3.10 -43.89 32.49
C GLY A 16 -4.47 -43.37 32.06
N VAL A 17 -5.54 -43.69 32.80
CA VAL A 17 -6.90 -43.20 32.54
C VAL A 17 -7.03 -41.72 32.90
N VAL A 18 -6.42 -41.24 33.98
CA VAL A 18 -6.42 -39.81 34.35
C VAL A 18 -5.56 -38.99 33.38
N ALA A 19 -4.42 -39.51 32.94
CA ALA A 19 -3.59 -38.90 31.90
C ALA A 19 -4.31 -38.87 30.55
N ALA A 20 -5.00 -39.96 30.18
CA ALA A 20 -5.84 -39.98 28.98
C ALA A 20 -7.03 -39.02 29.10
N TYR A 21 -7.69 -38.94 30.26
CA TYR A 21 -8.81 -38.02 30.50
C TYR A 21 -8.36 -36.55 30.48
N ASN A 22 -7.13 -36.26 30.91
CA ASN A 22 -6.52 -34.93 30.78
C ASN A 22 -6.01 -34.63 29.36
N LEU A 23 -5.61 -35.64 28.58
CA LEU A 23 -5.26 -35.51 27.16
C LEU A 23 -6.50 -35.27 26.27
N TYR A 24 -7.67 -35.81 26.66
CA TYR A 24 -8.94 -35.56 25.97
C TYR A 24 -9.63 -34.24 26.38
N ASN A 25 -9.19 -33.63 27.49
CA ASN A 25 -9.68 -32.32 27.97
C ASN A 25 -8.63 -31.21 27.79
N VAL A 26 -7.72 -31.34 26.83
CA VAL A 26 -7.11 -30.14 26.25
C VAL A 26 -8.23 -29.50 25.45
N GLU A 27 -8.96 -28.56 26.07
CA GLU A 27 -9.71 -27.56 25.31
C GLU A 27 -8.73 -27.03 24.26
N CYS A 28 -8.94 -27.39 22.99
CA CYS A 28 -8.20 -26.81 21.90
C CYS A 28 -8.34 -25.31 22.05
N LEU A 29 -7.23 -24.63 22.39
CA LEU A 29 -7.19 -23.18 22.37
C LEU A 29 -7.81 -22.73 21.04
N PRO A 30 -8.73 -21.75 21.06
CA PRO A 30 -9.38 -21.29 19.85
C PRO A 30 -8.33 -21.01 18.78
N ILE A 31 -8.50 -21.59 17.59
CA ILE A 31 -7.59 -21.31 16.48
C ILE A 31 -7.79 -19.82 16.13
N PRO A 32 -6.74 -18.99 16.19
CA PRO A 32 -6.87 -17.57 15.92
C PRO A 32 -7.38 -17.34 14.50
N HIS A 33 -8.13 -16.26 14.32
CA HIS A 33 -8.52 -15.75 13.01
C HIS A 33 -7.27 -15.38 12.23
N ARG A 34 -6.96 -16.19 11.22
CA ARG A 34 -5.84 -15.96 10.29
C ARG A 34 -6.22 -14.83 9.34
N ILE A 35 -5.35 -13.84 9.20
CA ILE A 35 -5.56 -12.64 8.39
C ILE A 35 -4.42 -12.53 7.37
N LEU A 36 -4.78 -12.27 6.12
CA LEU A 36 -3.90 -11.80 5.07
C LEU A 36 -4.34 -10.38 4.69
N LEU A 37 -3.42 -9.42 4.73
CA LEU A 37 -3.66 -8.04 4.29
C LEU A 37 -3.08 -7.84 2.90
N ASP A 38 -3.86 -7.36 1.93
CA ASP A 38 -3.40 -6.91 0.61
C ASP A 38 -3.53 -5.39 0.53
N THR A 39 -2.42 -4.69 0.40
CA THR A 39 -2.28 -3.24 0.67
C THR A 39 -1.45 -2.57 -0.44
N ASP A 40 -1.69 -1.30 -0.71
CA ASP A 40 -0.87 -0.48 -1.60
C ASP A 40 0.05 0.51 -0.87
N VAL A 41 0.09 0.42 0.46
CA VAL A 41 1.19 0.86 1.33
C VAL A 41 1.33 2.38 1.37
N ASP A 42 0.28 3.08 1.78
CA ASP A 42 0.26 4.51 2.12
C ASP A 42 0.10 4.75 3.64
N THR A 43 -0.01 6.02 4.07
CA THR A 43 -0.12 6.41 5.47
C THR A 43 -1.26 5.70 6.18
N ASP A 44 -2.45 5.69 5.60
CA ASP A 44 -3.64 5.04 6.15
C ASP A 44 -3.53 3.51 6.19
N ASP A 45 -2.86 2.87 5.23
CA ASP A 45 -2.51 1.46 5.30
C ASP A 45 -1.61 1.14 6.51
N PHE A 46 -0.65 2.00 6.85
CA PHE A 46 0.18 1.78 8.05
C PHE A 46 -0.63 1.85 9.33
N LEU A 47 -1.59 2.77 9.39
CA LEU A 47 -2.52 2.85 10.52
C LEU A 47 -3.33 1.55 10.63
N ALA A 48 -3.79 1.00 9.50
CA ALA A 48 -4.52 -0.26 9.45
C ALA A 48 -3.64 -1.45 9.87
N LEU A 49 -2.45 -1.59 9.30
CA LEU A 49 -1.53 -2.68 9.60
C LEU A 49 -1.11 -2.66 11.07
N LEU A 50 -0.75 -1.51 11.62
CA LEU A 50 -0.37 -1.41 13.03
C LEU A 50 -1.56 -1.68 13.95
N TYR A 51 -2.77 -1.23 13.59
CA TYR A 51 -3.98 -1.59 14.32
C TYR A 51 -4.22 -3.11 14.32
N LEU A 52 -4.02 -3.80 13.20
CA LEU A 52 -4.14 -5.25 13.08
C LEU A 52 -3.06 -6.00 13.87
N LEU A 53 -1.80 -5.55 13.81
CA LEU A 53 -0.68 -6.18 14.53
C LEU A 53 -0.77 -6.01 16.05
N LYS A 54 -1.53 -5.01 16.53
CA LYS A 54 -1.81 -4.74 17.95
C LYS A 54 -2.98 -5.54 18.51
N GLN A 55 -3.72 -6.27 17.68
CA GLN A 55 -4.78 -7.14 18.16
C GLN A 55 -4.20 -8.33 18.93
N ASN A 56 -5.01 -8.90 19.83
CA ASN A 56 -4.61 -10.04 20.64
C ASN A 56 -4.21 -11.22 19.74
N ARG A 57 -2.94 -11.65 19.79
CA ARG A 57 -2.39 -12.72 18.94
C ARG A 57 -3.08 -14.08 19.12
N SER A 58 -3.70 -14.30 20.29
CA SER A 58 -4.44 -15.53 20.58
C SER A 58 -5.78 -15.57 19.84
N GLU A 59 -6.27 -14.41 19.39
CA GLU A 59 -7.56 -14.25 18.70
C GLU A 59 -7.37 -13.91 17.22
N PHE A 60 -6.40 -13.06 16.89
CA PHE A 60 -6.14 -12.56 15.55
C PHE A 60 -4.68 -12.73 15.18
N LYS A 61 -4.43 -13.38 14.05
CA LYS A 61 -3.09 -13.66 13.56
C LYS A 61 -2.94 -13.17 12.13
N VAL A 62 -2.35 -12.00 11.96
CA VAL A 62 -1.82 -11.54 10.67
C VAL A 62 -0.71 -12.49 10.26
N GLU A 63 -0.88 -13.23 9.17
CA GLU A 63 0.12 -14.22 8.69
C GLU A 63 0.86 -13.76 7.45
N ALA A 64 0.26 -12.84 6.69
CA ALA A 64 0.87 -12.27 5.51
C ALA A 64 0.41 -10.84 5.24
N VAL A 65 1.31 -10.09 4.62
CA VAL A 65 1.04 -8.80 3.97
C VAL A 65 1.48 -8.93 2.51
N THR A 66 0.57 -8.67 1.57
CA THR A 66 0.87 -8.62 0.14
C THR A 66 0.72 -7.20 -0.38
N ILE A 67 1.61 -6.81 -1.29
CA ILE A 67 1.73 -5.43 -1.75
C ILE A 67 1.19 -5.31 -3.18
N SER A 68 0.30 -4.37 -3.40
CA SER A 68 -0.20 -3.97 -4.72
C SER A 68 0.51 -2.70 -5.18
N ALA A 69 1.48 -2.84 -6.09
CA ALA A 69 2.33 -1.75 -6.57
C ALA A 69 1.74 -0.91 -7.72
N ASN A 70 0.46 -1.09 -8.04
CA ASN A 70 -0.25 -0.43 -9.14
C ASN A 70 -0.91 0.89 -8.71
N SER A 71 -0.97 1.14 -7.40
CA SER A 71 -1.62 2.29 -6.78
C SER A 71 -0.58 3.26 -6.19
N TRP A 72 -0.68 3.59 -4.90
CA TRP A 72 0.05 4.69 -4.27
C TRP A 72 1.56 4.46 -4.22
N SER A 73 2.03 3.30 -3.77
CA SER A 73 3.47 3.11 -3.55
C SER A 73 4.24 2.37 -4.65
N ASP A 74 5.53 2.71 -4.74
CA ASP A 74 6.49 1.94 -5.52
C ASP A 74 6.92 0.65 -4.79
N ALA A 75 7.01 -0.45 -5.53
CA ALA A 75 7.19 -1.79 -4.97
C ALA A 75 8.43 -1.92 -4.06
N GLY A 76 9.57 -1.35 -4.47
CA GLY A 76 10.82 -1.42 -3.72
C GLY A 76 10.71 -0.68 -2.38
N HIS A 77 10.03 0.47 -2.36
CA HIS A 77 9.81 1.25 -1.14
C HIS A 77 8.80 0.58 -0.21
N ALA A 78 7.66 0.21 -0.78
CA ALA A 78 6.59 -0.46 -0.07
C ALA A 78 7.09 -1.71 0.65
N VAL A 79 7.89 -2.56 -0.01
CA VAL A 79 8.38 -3.79 0.62
C VAL A 79 9.29 -3.50 1.80
N ASN A 80 10.13 -2.49 1.71
CA ASN A 80 11.05 -2.14 2.78
C ASN A 80 10.31 -1.63 4.00
N HIS A 81 9.29 -0.81 3.76
CA HIS A 81 8.43 -0.30 4.80
C HIS A 81 7.68 -1.42 5.52
N ILE A 82 7.09 -2.32 4.73
CA ILE A 82 6.36 -3.48 5.23
C ILE A 82 7.29 -4.52 5.89
N TYR A 83 8.60 -4.54 5.65
CA TYR A 83 9.52 -5.37 6.46
C TYR A 83 9.91 -4.72 7.79
N ASP A 84 10.12 -3.40 7.81
CA ASP A 84 10.57 -2.71 9.02
C ASP A 84 9.42 -2.59 10.07
N ILE A 85 8.14 -2.57 9.65
CA ILE A 85 6.97 -2.55 10.57
C ILE A 85 6.81 -3.87 11.37
N PRO A 86 6.68 -5.07 10.78
CA PRO A 86 6.62 -6.31 11.53
C PRO A 86 7.88 -6.54 12.35
N TYR A 87 9.06 -6.13 11.86
CA TYR A 87 10.29 -6.19 12.66
C TYR A 87 10.19 -5.33 13.93
N MET A 88 9.67 -4.10 13.80
CA MET A 88 9.36 -3.24 14.94
C MET A 88 8.40 -3.94 15.92
N MET A 89 7.39 -4.64 15.40
CA MET A 89 6.33 -5.29 16.18
C MET A 89 6.69 -6.68 16.74
N ASP A 90 7.93 -7.15 16.58
CA ASP A 90 8.31 -8.54 16.90
C ASP A 90 7.46 -9.58 16.15
N ARG A 91 7.33 -9.36 14.84
CA ARG A 91 6.47 -10.12 13.93
C ARG A 91 7.22 -10.55 12.67
N ASP A 92 8.46 -10.99 12.86
CA ASP A 92 9.30 -11.57 11.79
C ASP A 92 8.67 -12.84 11.17
N ASP A 93 7.59 -13.38 11.76
CA ASP A 93 6.79 -14.50 11.26
C ASP A 93 5.81 -14.12 10.15
N VAL A 94 5.50 -12.83 9.97
CA VAL A 94 4.59 -12.35 8.93
C VAL A 94 5.28 -12.46 7.57
N ALA A 95 4.67 -13.20 6.64
CA ALA A 95 5.18 -13.31 5.28
C ALA A 95 4.89 -12.03 4.49
N VAL A 96 5.83 -11.57 3.68
CA VAL A 96 5.66 -10.38 2.84
C VAL A 96 5.78 -10.79 1.38
N GLY A 97 4.76 -10.46 0.59
CA GLY A 97 4.71 -10.69 -0.85
C GLY A 97 4.59 -9.37 -1.62
N VAL A 98 5.25 -9.26 -2.77
CA VAL A 98 5.14 -8.08 -3.64
C VAL A 98 4.45 -8.47 -4.93
N GLY A 99 3.57 -7.62 -5.45
CA GLY A 99 2.96 -7.81 -6.76
C GLY A 99 4.02 -8.17 -7.81
N GLY A 100 3.85 -9.35 -8.43
CA GLY A 100 4.82 -9.95 -9.34
C GLY A 100 4.99 -9.23 -10.69
N ASP A 101 6.17 -9.40 -11.30
CA ASP A 101 6.55 -8.76 -12.56
C ASP A 101 5.78 -9.30 -13.77
N GLY A 102 4.92 -8.47 -14.37
CA GLY A 102 4.27 -8.74 -15.66
C GLY A 102 3.64 -10.13 -15.74
N GLY A 103 3.52 -10.70 -16.94
CA GLY A 103 3.23 -12.13 -17.11
C GLY A 103 1.76 -12.51 -17.31
N ILE A 104 0.90 -11.58 -17.70
CA ILE A 104 -0.31 -11.93 -18.44
C ILE A 104 0.05 -11.87 -19.93
N LEU A 105 0.04 -13.02 -20.60
CA LEU A 105 0.29 -13.09 -22.04
C LEU A 105 -0.82 -12.38 -22.81
N GLU A 106 -0.56 -11.99 -24.06
CA GLU A 106 -1.54 -11.28 -24.88
C GLU A 106 -2.85 -12.06 -25.12
N ASP A 107 -2.83 -13.40 -24.99
CA ASP A 107 -4.01 -14.26 -25.08
C ASP A 107 -4.79 -14.35 -23.76
N GLY A 108 -4.37 -13.63 -22.71
CA GLY A 108 -4.96 -13.68 -21.37
C GLY A 108 -4.45 -14.83 -20.50
N THR A 109 -3.46 -15.61 -20.95
CA THR A 109 -2.83 -16.64 -20.12
C THR A 109 -2.09 -15.99 -18.96
N ILE A 110 -2.55 -16.28 -17.74
CA ILE A 110 -1.92 -15.85 -16.50
C ILE A 110 -0.75 -16.80 -16.19
N LEU A 111 0.49 -16.28 -16.28
CA LEU A 111 1.69 -17.01 -15.88
C LEU A 111 1.77 -17.16 -14.35
N PRO A 112 2.61 -18.09 -13.83
CA PRO A 112 2.86 -18.18 -12.40
C PRO A 112 3.53 -16.90 -11.86
N ASN A 113 3.23 -16.55 -10.61
CA ASN A 113 3.91 -15.48 -9.86
C ASN A 113 3.70 -14.05 -10.41
N VAL A 114 2.51 -13.75 -10.94
CA VAL A 114 2.16 -12.45 -11.55
C VAL A 114 1.19 -11.65 -10.67
N GLY A 115 1.24 -10.32 -10.67
CA GLY A 115 0.16 -9.50 -10.06
C GLY A 115 0.61 -8.14 -9.57
N GLY A 116 -0.32 -7.30 -9.11
CA GLY A 116 -0.08 -6.05 -8.37
C GLY A 116 0.77 -4.96 -9.02
N TYR A 117 1.61 -5.25 -10.01
CA TYR A 117 2.52 -4.30 -10.65
C TYR A 117 1.83 -3.51 -11.76
N LEU A 118 0.91 -4.17 -12.47
CA LEU A 118 0.07 -3.56 -13.50
C LEU A 118 -1.38 -4.05 -13.33
N PRO A 119 -2.37 -3.15 -13.45
CA PRO A 119 -3.78 -3.48 -13.59
C PRO A 119 -3.99 -4.48 -14.74
N ILE A 120 -4.91 -5.44 -14.56
CA ILE A 120 -5.22 -6.48 -15.56
C ILE A 120 -5.62 -5.86 -16.90
N ILE A 121 -6.35 -4.75 -16.84
CA ILE A 121 -6.88 -4.04 -18.01
C ILE A 121 -5.81 -3.33 -18.85
N GLU A 122 -4.62 -3.08 -18.28
CA GLU A 122 -3.52 -2.38 -18.94
C GLU A 122 -2.38 -3.32 -19.38
N GLN A 123 -2.54 -4.64 -19.18
CA GLN A 123 -1.52 -5.64 -19.52
C GLN A 123 -1.24 -5.67 -21.04
N GLY A 124 0.01 -5.49 -21.44
CA GLY A 124 0.46 -5.55 -22.83
C GLY A 124 0.53 -4.21 -23.58
N ASN A 125 0.07 -3.10 -22.98
CA ASN A 125 0.20 -1.78 -23.61
C ASN A 125 1.48 -1.01 -23.23
N THR A 126 2.16 -1.37 -22.13
CA THR A 126 3.48 -0.83 -21.78
C THR A 126 4.22 -1.82 -20.87
N THR A 127 5.57 -1.86 -20.92
CA THR A 127 6.36 -2.57 -19.89
C THR A 127 6.64 -1.68 -18.67
N ALA A 128 6.68 -0.36 -18.85
CA ALA A 128 6.24 0.65 -17.88
C ALA A 128 6.05 1.97 -18.65
N GLY A 129 4.81 2.40 -18.79
CA GLY A 129 4.41 3.66 -19.41
C GLY A 129 2.99 3.97 -18.92
N TYR A 130 2.81 5.21 -18.45
CA TYR A 130 1.61 5.79 -17.86
C TYR A 130 0.51 4.80 -17.43
N CYS A 131 0.65 4.15 -16.27
CA CYS A 131 -0.53 3.58 -15.61
C CYS A 131 -1.51 4.74 -15.40
N ARG A 132 -2.72 4.67 -15.94
CA ARG A 132 -3.71 5.77 -15.84
C ARG A 132 -3.94 6.18 -14.37
N TYR A 133 -3.72 5.24 -13.45
CA TYR A 133 -3.84 5.38 -12.00
C TYR A 133 -2.65 6.09 -11.34
N ARG A 134 -1.42 5.80 -11.76
CA ARG A 134 -0.24 6.53 -11.29
C ARG A 134 -0.24 7.99 -11.77
N GLN A 135 -0.96 8.29 -12.84
CA GLN A 135 -1.24 9.68 -13.23
C GLN A 135 -2.33 10.31 -12.35
N ALA A 136 -3.24 9.51 -11.77
CA ALA A 136 -4.33 9.97 -10.90
C ALA A 136 -3.78 10.57 -9.59
N ILE A 137 -2.56 10.19 -9.21
CA ILE A 137 -1.82 10.69 -8.05
C ILE A 137 -1.25 12.08 -8.37
N PRO A 138 -1.60 13.12 -7.60
CA PRO A 138 -1.15 14.47 -7.89
C PRO A 138 0.39 14.63 -7.67
N PRO A 139 1.07 15.45 -8.50
CA PRO A 139 2.46 15.80 -8.25
C PRO A 139 2.57 16.74 -7.03
N GLY A 140 3.55 16.48 -6.17
CA GLY A 140 3.85 17.31 -5.01
C GLY A 140 4.48 18.63 -5.40
N ARG A 141 4.46 19.60 -4.48
CA ARG A 141 5.00 20.96 -4.70
C ARG A 141 6.49 21.02 -5.08
N GLY A 142 7.22 19.91 -4.95
CA GLY A 142 8.64 19.76 -5.30
C GLY A 142 8.93 18.88 -6.52
N GLY A 143 7.93 18.42 -7.28
CA GLY A 143 8.12 17.61 -8.49
C GLY A 143 8.19 16.09 -8.29
N GLY A 144 8.27 15.60 -7.05
CA GLY A 144 7.98 14.20 -6.70
C GLY A 144 6.47 13.93 -6.70
N ARG A 145 6.02 12.67 -6.75
CA ARG A 145 4.59 12.33 -6.57
C ARG A 145 4.22 12.46 -5.08
N LEU A 146 3.02 12.97 -4.78
CA LEU A 146 2.54 13.09 -3.39
C LEU A 146 2.54 11.71 -2.71
N ASP A 147 2.84 11.71 -1.41
CA ASP A 147 2.79 10.59 -0.45
C ASP A 147 3.83 9.45 -0.62
N ILE A 148 4.34 9.18 -1.83
CA ILE A 148 5.41 8.19 -2.08
C ILE A 148 6.73 8.54 -1.37
N ASP A 149 7.16 9.79 -1.45
CA ASP A 149 8.46 10.23 -0.90
C ASP A 149 8.40 10.54 0.61
N VAL A 150 7.20 10.81 1.12
CA VAL A 150 6.98 11.31 2.49
C VAL A 150 7.14 10.20 3.51
N ASN A 151 6.45 9.08 3.28
CA ASN A 151 6.48 7.92 4.16
C ASN A 151 7.84 7.23 4.21
N PHE A 152 8.59 7.28 3.11
CA PHE A 152 9.98 6.81 3.06
C PHE A 152 10.89 7.56 4.04
N GLY A 153 10.80 8.90 4.05
CA GLY A 153 11.64 9.74 4.93
C GLY A 153 11.44 9.38 6.40
N ILE A 154 10.18 9.18 6.78
CA ILE A 154 9.75 8.83 8.14
C ILE A 154 10.13 7.38 8.49
N GLN A 155 9.90 6.43 7.59
CA GLN A 155 10.31 5.04 7.76
C GLN A 155 11.79 4.97 8.14
N ARG A 156 12.66 5.59 7.34
CA ARG A 156 14.10 5.51 7.58
C ARG A 156 14.58 6.41 8.71
N ALA A 157 13.81 7.43 9.08
CA ALA A 157 14.06 8.25 10.25
C ALA A 157 13.73 7.53 11.56
N PHE A 158 12.58 6.87 11.55
CA PHE A 158 11.87 6.43 12.73
C PHE A 158 12.04 4.94 12.91
N LEU A 159 11.68 4.13 11.91
CA LEU A 159 11.61 2.68 12.05
C LEU A 159 12.99 2.03 12.25
N PRO A 160 13.04 1.00 13.11
CA PRO A 160 14.22 0.18 13.30
C PRO A 160 14.44 -0.69 12.06
N GLN A 161 15.68 -0.77 11.60
CA GLN A 161 16.02 -1.60 10.46
C GLN A 161 16.28 -3.03 10.92
N GLY A 162 15.38 -3.94 10.55
CA GLY A 162 15.50 -5.36 10.85
C GLY A 162 16.43 -6.14 9.94
N ILE A 163 16.63 -7.43 10.28
CA ILE A 163 17.26 -8.40 9.40
C ILE A 163 16.27 -8.73 8.28
N ARG A 164 16.60 -8.34 7.04
CA ARG A 164 15.77 -8.65 5.88
C ARG A 164 15.78 -10.16 5.59
N LYS A 165 14.62 -10.68 5.19
CA LYS A 165 14.47 -12.04 4.67
C LYS A 165 14.45 -12.11 3.14
N TYR A 166 14.65 -10.99 2.44
CA TYR A 166 14.74 -10.94 0.97
C TYR A 166 16.09 -10.41 0.52
N THR A 167 16.57 -10.94 -0.62
CA THR A 167 17.62 -10.33 -1.44
C THR A 167 16.95 -9.81 -2.73
N PRO A 168 17.46 -8.78 -3.43
CA PRO A 168 16.82 -8.20 -4.63
C PRO A 168 16.38 -9.21 -5.70
N LEU A 169 16.98 -10.41 -5.72
CA LEU A 169 16.68 -11.51 -6.63
C LEU A 169 15.71 -12.57 -6.08
N GLN A 170 15.30 -12.49 -4.81
CA GLN A 170 14.59 -13.55 -4.09
C GLN A 170 13.39 -13.05 -3.25
N GLN A 171 12.80 -11.89 -3.56
CA GLN A 171 11.59 -11.45 -2.87
C GLN A 171 10.37 -12.28 -3.34
N PRO A 172 9.64 -12.93 -2.42
CA PRO A 172 8.42 -13.65 -2.77
C PRO A 172 7.39 -12.76 -3.43
N THR A 173 6.73 -13.27 -4.47
CA THR A 173 5.60 -12.55 -5.08
C THR A 173 4.34 -12.68 -4.22
N SER A 174 3.41 -11.74 -4.36
CA SER A 174 2.10 -11.80 -3.71
C SER A 174 1.39 -13.11 -4.01
N GLN A 175 1.53 -13.65 -5.22
CA GLN A 175 0.96 -14.97 -5.56
C GLN A 175 1.61 -16.11 -4.78
N GLN A 176 2.94 -16.13 -4.64
CA GLN A 176 3.61 -17.17 -3.86
C GLN A 176 3.16 -17.15 -2.40
N VAL A 177 3.06 -15.95 -1.82
CA VAL A 177 2.61 -15.78 -0.43
C VAL A 177 1.14 -16.16 -0.26
N MET A 178 0.26 -15.71 -1.18
CA MET A 178 -1.16 -16.09 -1.18
C MET A 178 -1.35 -17.59 -1.32
N ILE A 179 -0.65 -18.24 -2.27
CA ILE A 179 -0.72 -19.70 -2.45
C ILE A 179 -0.26 -20.42 -1.19
N ASP A 180 0.91 -20.06 -0.63
CA ASP A 180 1.39 -20.63 0.64
C ASP A 180 0.31 -20.48 1.71
N LYS A 181 -0.02 -19.25 2.13
CA LYS A 181 -0.90 -19.01 3.28
C LYS A 181 -2.33 -19.50 3.10
N ILE A 182 -2.92 -19.35 1.92
CA ILE A 182 -4.30 -19.78 1.68
C ILE A 182 -4.37 -21.32 1.61
N SER A 183 -3.32 -22.01 1.15
CA SER A 183 -3.32 -23.48 1.09
C SER A 183 -3.36 -24.16 2.48
N TRP A 184 -2.82 -23.51 3.52
CA TRP A 184 -2.79 -24.05 4.90
C TRP A 184 -4.18 -24.20 5.54
N GLY A 185 -5.21 -23.53 5.01
CA GLY A 185 -6.57 -23.64 5.52
C GLY A 185 -7.29 -22.29 5.57
N PRO A 186 -8.41 -22.22 6.32
CA PRO A 186 -9.28 -21.05 6.34
C PRO A 186 -8.56 -19.76 6.75
N ILE A 187 -8.75 -18.69 5.99
CA ILE A 187 -8.13 -17.37 6.20
C ILE A 187 -9.08 -16.25 5.76
N THR A 188 -9.00 -15.11 6.43
CA THR A 188 -9.68 -13.87 6.05
C THR A 188 -8.72 -13.01 5.22
N VAL A 189 -9.22 -12.41 4.15
CA VAL A 189 -8.46 -11.43 3.37
C VAL A 189 -9.02 -10.04 3.62
N ILE A 190 -8.14 -9.09 3.95
CA ILE A 190 -8.47 -7.66 4.02
C ILE A 190 -7.74 -7.00 2.85
N ILE A 191 -8.45 -6.24 2.03
CA ILE A 191 -7.91 -5.54 0.87
C ILE A 191 -8.08 -4.04 1.11
N THR A 192 -6.96 -3.33 1.16
CA THR A 192 -6.87 -1.87 1.28
C THR A 192 -6.26 -1.22 0.05
N GLY A 193 -5.63 -2.01 -0.84
CA GLY A 193 -5.19 -1.55 -2.15
C GLY A 193 -6.08 -2.02 -3.30
N SER A 194 -5.51 -2.04 -4.51
CA SER A 194 -6.23 -2.58 -5.67
C SER A 194 -6.50 -4.09 -5.54
N HIS A 195 -7.55 -4.55 -6.24
CA HIS A 195 -7.97 -5.95 -6.22
C HIS A 195 -7.12 -6.88 -7.11
N THR A 196 -6.11 -6.38 -7.81
CA THR A 196 -5.37 -7.10 -8.86
C THR A 196 -4.72 -8.38 -8.35
N ASN A 197 -4.04 -8.34 -7.19
CA ASN A 197 -3.36 -9.51 -6.64
C ASN A 197 -4.35 -10.65 -6.36
N LEU A 198 -5.45 -10.35 -5.67
CA LEU A 198 -6.44 -11.35 -5.32
C LEU A 198 -7.22 -11.85 -6.54
N ALA A 199 -7.59 -10.98 -7.48
CA ALA A 199 -8.27 -11.40 -8.71
C ALA A 199 -7.45 -12.41 -9.50
N ILE A 200 -6.15 -12.13 -9.71
CA ILE A 200 -5.23 -13.05 -10.37
C ILE A 200 -5.13 -14.37 -9.60
N PHE A 201 -5.03 -14.31 -8.26
CA PHE A 201 -4.98 -15.51 -7.43
C PHE A 201 -6.24 -16.37 -7.61
N LEU A 202 -7.43 -15.76 -7.61
CA LEU A 202 -8.71 -16.44 -7.76
C LEU A 202 -8.88 -17.05 -9.15
N MET A 203 -8.50 -16.32 -10.20
CA MET A 203 -8.56 -16.80 -11.58
C MET A 203 -7.59 -17.96 -11.82
N LYS A 204 -6.39 -17.91 -11.22
CA LYS A 204 -5.36 -18.95 -11.40
C LYS A 204 -5.54 -20.15 -10.49
N ASN A 205 -6.05 -19.94 -9.27
CA ASN A 205 -6.17 -20.96 -8.23
C ASN A 205 -7.63 -21.10 -7.72
N PRO A 206 -8.61 -21.37 -8.61
CA PRO A 206 -10.03 -21.39 -8.23
C PRO A 206 -10.35 -22.44 -7.15
N HIS A 207 -9.57 -23.53 -7.06
CA HIS A 207 -9.71 -24.57 -6.05
C HIS A 207 -9.33 -24.12 -4.62
N LEU A 208 -8.53 -23.05 -4.48
CA LEU A 208 -8.15 -22.47 -3.19
C LEU A 208 -9.14 -21.42 -2.68
N LYS A 209 -10.05 -20.92 -3.53
CA LYS A 209 -11.11 -19.96 -3.16
C LYS A 209 -11.87 -20.39 -1.89
N ARG A 210 -12.15 -21.68 -1.74
CA ARG A 210 -12.87 -22.26 -0.58
C ARG A 210 -12.18 -22.05 0.77
N ASN A 211 -10.88 -21.76 0.77
CA ASN A 211 -10.11 -21.49 1.99
C ASN A 211 -10.20 -20.01 2.40
N ILE A 212 -10.74 -19.13 1.55
CA ILE A 212 -10.98 -17.74 1.94
C ILE A 212 -12.36 -17.68 2.61
N LYS A 213 -12.38 -17.38 3.91
CA LYS A 213 -13.61 -17.32 4.71
C LYS A 213 -14.43 -16.07 4.39
N HIS A 214 -13.76 -14.94 4.27
CA HIS A 214 -14.36 -13.63 4.11
C HIS A 214 -13.36 -12.68 3.47
N ILE A 215 -13.86 -11.71 2.69
CA ILE A 215 -13.08 -10.62 2.13
C ILE A 215 -13.63 -9.30 2.67
N TYR A 216 -12.77 -8.50 3.29
CA TYR A 216 -13.09 -7.13 3.68
C TYR A 216 -12.40 -6.18 2.71
N ILE A 217 -13.15 -5.23 2.15
CA ILE A 217 -12.66 -4.33 1.10
C ILE A 217 -12.81 -2.89 1.59
N MET A 218 -11.71 -2.15 1.67
CA MET A 218 -11.76 -0.69 1.60
C MET A 218 -11.83 -0.30 0.14
N GLY A 219 -12.93 0.34 -0.26
CA GLY A 219 -13.08 0.84 -1.62
C GLY A 219 -14.53 0.96 -2.07
N GLY A 220 -14.69 1.59 -3.22
CA GLY A 220 -15.99 1.87 -3.81
C GLY A 220 -16.70 3.09 -3.22
N SER A 221 -17.74 3.52 -3.92
CA SER A 221 -18.69 4.53 -3.48
C SER A 221 -20.06 4.07 -3.99
N VAL A 222 -20.89 3.53 -3.10
CA VAL A 222 -22.13 2.83 -3.48
C VAL A 222 -23.29 3.82 -3.64
N GLY A 223 -23.26 4.92 -2.87
CA GLY A 223 -24.24 6.00 -2.96
C GLY A 223 -25.32 5.92 -1.89
N SER A 224 -25.06 6.53 -0.74
CA SER A 224 -26.10 6.98 0.20
C SER A 224 -26.86 8.17 -0.40
N LYS A 225 -27.86 7.90 -1.25
CA LYS A 225 -29.00 8.77 -1.64
C LYS A 225 -28.72 10.18 -2.22
N ASN A 226 -27.49 10.70 -2.19
CA ASN A 226 -27.14 12.09 -2.51
C ASN A 226 -25.98 12.25 -3.52
N GLY A 227 -25.42 11.16 -4.05
CA GLY A 227 -24.44 11.23 -5.14
C GLY A 227 -23.08 11.77 -4.72
N ASP A 228 -22.51 11.24 -3.63
CA ASP A 228 -21.15 11.59 -3.22
C ASP A 228 -20.16 11.25 -4.36
N PRO A 229 -19.34 12.21 -4.80
CA PRO A 229 -18.35 11.96 -5.83
C PRO A 229 -17.30 10.97 -5.34
N GLY A 230 -16.76 10.20 -6.27
CA GLY A 230 -15.56 9.40 -6.05
C GLY A 230 -14.34 10.27 -5.70
N ASN A 231 -13.23 9.65 -5.33
CA ASN A 231 -12.05 10.32 -4.78
C ASN A 231 -10.85 10.37 -5.74
N LEU A 232 -11.04 10.33 -7.06
CA LEU A 232 -9.93 10.48 -8.01
C LEU A 232 -9.31 11.89 -7.92
N PHE A 233 -8.06 11.97 -7.44
CA PHE A 233 -7.42 13.23 -7.02
C PHE A 233 -7.00 14.18 -8.16
N SER A 234 -6.44 13.69 -9.26
CA SER A 234 -5.89 14.56 -10.33
C SER A 234 -6.82 14.79 -11.52
N ASP A 235 -7.91 14.02 -11.67
CA ASP A 235 -8.86 14.23 -12.76
C ASP A 235 -10.25 13.60 -12.53
N SER A 236 -10.99 14.09 -11.53
CA SER A 236 -12.42 13.77 -11.38
C SER A 236 -13.31 14.29 -12.52
N THR A 237 -12.73 14.98 -13.53
CA THR A 237 -13.49 15.57 -14.64
C THR A 237 -13.86 14.56 -15.72
N SER A 238 -13.20 13.41 -15.81
CA SER A 238 -13.57 12.32 -16.73
C SER A 238 -14.43 11.26 -16.05
N ASN A 239 -14.15 10.98 -14.78
CA ASN A 239 -14.79 9.93 -14.00
C ASN A 239 -15.03 10.38 -12.55
N PRO A 240 -16.17 11.04 -12.28
CA PRO A 240 -16.45 11.62 -10.97
C PRO A 240 -17.02 10.62 -9.97
N TYR A 241 -17.21 9.35 -10.34
CA TYR A 241 -17.95 8.37 -9.52
C TYR A 241 -17.06 7.28 -8.94
N ALA A 242 -15.90 7.03 -9.54
CA ALA A 242 -15.05 5.93 -9.14
C ALA A 242 -14.24 6.26 -7.88
N GLU A 243 -14.17 5.29 -6.99
CA GLU A 243 -13.21 5.29 -5.90
C GLU A 243 -11.87 4.73 -6.41
N PHE A 244 -10.75 5.24 -5.88
CA PHE A 244 -9.40 4.99 -6.37
C PHE A 244 -9.01 3.50 -6.46
N ASN A 245 -9.25 2.70 -5.42
CA ASN A 245 -8.89 1.27 -5.38
C ASN A 245 -9.73 0.42 -6.35
N ILE A 246 -11.01 0.75 -6.53
CA ILE A 246 -11.85 0.09 -7.54
C ILE A 246 -11.48 0.58 -8.95
N PHE A 247 -11.22 1.88 -9.09
CA PHE A 247 -10.77 2.47 -10.35
C PHE A 247 -9.46 1.82 -10.79
N ALA A 248 -8.50 1.61 -9.89
CA ALA A 248 -7.16 1.04 -10.13
C ALA A 248 -7.17 -0.27 -10.93
N ASP A 249 -8.19 -1.10 -10.75
CA ASP A 249 -8.41 -2.26 -11.61
C ASP A 249 -9.89 -2.69 -11.53
N PRO A 250 -10.76 -2.12 -12.38
CA PRO A 250 -12.20 -2.36 -12.29
C PRO A 250 -12.53 -3.80 -12.66
N PHE A 251 -11.76 -4.38 -13.59
CA PHE A 251 -11.90 -5.79 -13.95
C PHE A 251 -11.53 -6.70 -12.79
N ALA A 252 -10.39 -6.47 -12.13
CA ALA A 252 -10.03 -7.24 -10.95
C ALA A 252 -11.08 -7.09 -9.82
N SER A 253 -11.56 -5.87 -9.59
CA SER A 253 -12.60 -5.60 -8.60
C SER A 253 -13.87 -6.40 -8.91
N TYR A 254 -14.31 -6.41 -10.17
CA TYR A 254 -15.42 -7.26 -10.60
C TYR A 254 -15.15 -8.75 -10.35
N GLN A 255 -13.97 -9.27 -10.68
CA GLN A 255 -13.61 -10.66 -10.40
C GLN A 255 -13.65 -10.99 -8.90
N VAL A 256 -13.26 -10.06 -8.03
CA VAL A 256 -13.32 -10.24 -6.57
C VAL A 256 -14.76 -10.19 -6.05
N PHE A 257 -15.56 -9.18 -6.44
CA PHE A 257 -16.98 -9.11 -6.07
C PHE A 257 -17.74 -10.36 -6.51
N HIS A 258 -17.53 -10.78 -7.76
CA HIS A 258 -18.19 -11.95 -8.35
C HIS A 258 -17.50 -13.27 -8.00
N SER A 259 -16.52 -13.25 -7.09
CA SER A 259 -15.82 -14.46 -6.68
C SER A 259 -16.79 -15.47 -6.11
N GLY A 260 -17.82 -15.05 -5.37
CA GLY A 260 -18.74 -15.89 -4.60
C GLY A 260 -18.18 -16.28 -3.22
N ILE A 261 -17.21 -15.51 -2.71
CA ILE A 261 -16.79 -15.50 -1.30
C ILE A 261 -17.63 -14.42 -0.58
N PRO A 262 -17.99 -14.58 0.72
CA PRO A 262 -18.61 -13.51 1.48
C PRO A 262 -17.76 -12.23 1.51
N ILE A 263 -18.39 -11.08 1.25
CA ILE A 263 -17.74 -9.78 1.18
C ILE A 263 -18.38 -8.80 2.16
N THR A 264 -17.53 -8.02 2.82
CA THR A 264 -17.92 -6.78 3.47
C THR A 264 -17.21 -5.60 2.81
N LEU A 265 -17.98 -4.63 2.34
CA LEU A 265 -17.48 -3.42 1.70
C LEU A 265 -17.48 -2.26 2.71
N ILE A 266 -16.38 -1.52 2.76
CA ILE A 266 -16.21 -0.29 3.51
C ILE A 266 -15.94 0.82 2.48
N PRO A 267 -17.02 1.39 1.90
CA PRO A 267 -16.92 2.38 0.84
C PRO A 267 -16.70 3.80 1.37
N LEU A 268 -16.46 4.73 0.45
CA LEU A 268 -16.38 6.16 0.71
C LEU A 268 -17.57 6.69 1.49
N ASP A 269 -18.78 6.16 1.25
CA ASP A 269 -20.00 6.54 1.98
C ASP A 269 -19.80 6.44 3.51
N ALA A 270 -19.17 5.37 3.99
CA ALA A 270 -18.89 5.20 5.41
C ALA A 270 -17.64 5.96 5.85
N THR A 271 -16.55 5.87 5.09
CA THR A 271 -15.27 6.46 5.52
C THR A 271 -15.27 7.98 5.47
N ASN A 272 -16.07 8.60 4.61
CA ASN A 272 -16.26 10.05 4.57
C ASN A 272 -16.97 10.59 5.81
N THR A 273 -17.56 9.72 6.63
CA THR A 273 -18.17 10.09 7.92
C THR A 273 -17.19 10.04 9.08
N ILE A 274 -15.92 9.66 8.85
CA ILE A 274 -14.85 9.58 9.86
C ILE A 274 -13.57 10.37 9.45
N PRO A 275 -13.68 11.70 9.28
CA PRO A 275 -12.53 12.55 8.93
C PRO A 275 -11.57 12.73 10.11
N VAL A 276 -10.27 12.75 9.83
CA VAL A 276 -9.23 13.09 10.82
C VAL A 276 -9.42 14.53 11.27
N SER A 277 -10.23 14.71 12.31
CA SER A 277 -10.60 16.02 12.83
C SER A 277 -9.44 16.64 13.61
N LYS A 278 -9.47 17.97 13.78
CA LYS A 278 -8.49 18.66 14.63
C LYS A 278 -8.49 18.12 16.06
N ASN A 279 -9.65 17.78 16.61
CA ASN A 279 -9.76 17.21 17.95
C ASN A 279 -9.12 15.82 18.04
N PHE A 280 -9.36 14.96 17.05
CA PHE A 280 -8.70 13.65 16.99
C PHE A 280 -7.18 13.81 16.87
N PHE A 281 -6.70 14.67 15.96
CA PHE A 281 -5.28 14.94 15.77
C PHE A 281 -4.60 15.46 17.06
N ASP A 282 -5.20 16.46 17.72
CA ASP A 282 -4.67 17.04 18.97
C ASP A 282 -4.72 16.03 20.13
N THR A 283 -5.67 15.08 20.12
CA THR A 283 -5.77 14.00 21.11
C THR A 283 -4.73 12.93 20.84
N PHE A 284 -4.53 12.54 19.58
CA PHE A 284 -3.50 11.60 19.18
C PHE A 284 -2.11 12.18 19.50
N GLU A 285 -1.88 13.48 19.29
CA GLU A 285 -0.61 14.12 19.67
C GLU A 285 -0.27 13.90 21.15
N LYS A 286 -1.28 13.89 22.02
CA LYS A 286 -1.12 13.69 23.47
C LYS A 286 -1.11 12.21 23.89
N SER A 287 -1.48 11.29 23.00
CA SER A 287 -1.67 9.87 23.29
C SER A 287 -0.76 9.00 22.42
N GLN A 288 0.54 9.11 22.66
CA GLN A 288 1.61 8.38 21.96
C GLN A 288 2.50 7.61 22.95
N ASN A 289 1.87 6.86 23.85
CA ASN A 289 2.50 6.11 24.93
C ASN A 289 3.32 4.91 24.40
N ALA A 290 2.95 4.40 23.23
CA ALA A 290 3.65 3.31 22.56
C ALA A 290 4.43 3.81 21.33
N TYR A 291 5.45 3.07 20.93
CA TYR A 291 6.33 3.47 19.84
C TYR A 291 5.64 3.44 18.47
N GLU A 292 4.81 2.43 18.24
CA GLU A 292 3.91 2.34 17.08
C GLU A 292 2.92 3.52 17.01
N ALA A 293 2.43 4.01 18.16
CA ALA A 293 1.55 5.17 18.22
C ALA A 293 2.29 6.46 17.82
N GLN A 294 3.55 6.61 18.25
CA GLN A 294 4.40 7.73 17.84
C GLN A 294 4.69 7.68 16.35
N TYR A 295 4.95 6.49 15.81
CA TYR A 295 5.18 6.30 14.38
C TYR A 295 3.95 6.69 13.54
N CYS A 296 2.78 6.16 13.88
CA CYS A 296 1.50 6.51 13.25
C CYS A 296 1.25 8.03 13.29
N PHE A 297 1.43 8.66 14.45
CA PHE A 297 1.22 10.10 14.58
C PHE A 297 2.22 10.90 13.74
N GLN A 298 3.49 10.47 13.68
CA GLN A 298 4.50 11.14 12.86
C GLN A 298 4.19 11.05 11.36
N SER A 299 3.66 9.91 10.90
CA SER A 299 3.12 9.75 9.53
C SER A 299 2.03 10.79 9.25
N LEU A 300 0.96 10.78 10.05
CA LEU A 300 -0.17 11.72 9.92
C LEU A 300 0.24 13.19 10.01
N LYS A 301 1.17 13.51 10.92
CA LYS A 301 1.69 14.86 11.09
C LYS A 301 2.37 15.34 9.81
N THR A 302 3.07 14.46 9.11
CA THR A 302 3.81 14.83 7.91
C THR A 302 2.84 15.12 6.78
N ASP A 303 1.85 14.26 6.52
CA ASP A 303 0.81 14.49 5.50
C ASP A 303 0.08 15.82 5.71
N ARG A 304 -0.18 16.18 6.96
CA ARG A 304 -0.74 17.49 7.31
C ARG A 304 0.15 18.64 6.85
N TYR A 305 1.47 18.56 7.07
CA TYR A 305 2.39 19.66 6.77
C TYR A 305 2.88 19.68 5.32
N THR A 306 2.92 18.54 4.63
CA THR A 306 3.50 18.40 3.29
C THR A 306 2.45 18.34 2.19
N THR A 307 1.39 17.58 2.42
CA THR A 307 0.46 17.15 1.36
C THR A 307 -0.78 18.03 1.34
N LEU A 308 -1.54 18.06 2.44
CA LEU A 308 -2.88 18.67 2.46
C LEU A 308 -2.94 20.06 3.10
N GLY A 309 -1.97 20.41 3.95
CA GLY A 309 -1.90 21.73 4.58
C GLY A 309 -3.18 22.08 5.35
N HIS A 310 -3.89 23.12 4.90
CA HIS A 310 -5.13 23.58 5.53
C HIS A 310 -6.34 22.69 5.22
N LEU A 311 -6.28 21.85 4.18
CA LEU A 311 -7.36 20.93 3.79
C LEU A 311 -7.28 19.58 4.53
N PHE A 312 -6.21 19.35 5.31
CA PHE A 312 -5.98 18.07 5.99
C PHE A 312 -7.17 17.63 6.84
N TYR A 313 -7.68 18.52 7.70
CA TYR A 313 -8.75 18.20 8.63
C TYR A 313 -10.13 18.01 7.98
N THR A 314 -10.27 18.37 6.70
CA THR A 314 -11.53 18.24 5.96
C THR A 314 -11.49 17.15 4.91
N ASN A 315 -10.30 16.71 4.48
CA ASN A 315 -10.13 15.85 3.30
C ASN A 315 -9.32 14.57 3.56
N PHE A 316 -8.74 14.40 4.76
CA PHE A 316 -8.08 13.14 5.14
C PHE A 316 -8.99 12.33 6.07
N TYR A 317 -9.18 11.06 5.75
CA TYR A 317 -10.08 10.16 6.46
C TYR A 317 -9.32 8.90 6.89
N MET A 318 -9.81 8.21 7.92
CA MET A 318 -9.20 6.96 8.37
C MET A 318 -9.66 5.76 7.53
N TRP A 319 -9.54 5.81 6.20
CA TRP A 319 -10.11 4.82 5.27
C TRP A 319 -9.76 3.38 5.64
N ASP A 320 -8.49 3.02 5.56
CA ASP A 320 -8.02 1.65 5.75
C ASP A 320 -8.06 1.20 7.20
N ALA A 321 -7.70 2.10 8.12
CA ALA A 321 -7.75 1.80 9.55
C ALA A 321 -9.18 1.52 10.00
N PHE A 322 -10.16 2.30 9.51
CA PHE A 322 -11.57 2.05 9.79
C PHE A 322 -12.04 0.72 9.19
N ALA A 323 -11.61 0.39 7.96
CA ALA A 323 -11.90 -0.91 7.35
C ALA A 323 -11.33 -2.08 8.19
N ALA A 324 -10.10 -1.96 8.69
CA ALA A 324 -9.51 -2.93 9.61
C ALA A 324 -10.29 -3.03 10.93
N GLY A 325 -10.74 -1.89 11.49
CA GLY A 325 -11.62 -1.83 12.65
C GLY A 325 -12.93 -2.58 12.45
N VAL A 326 -13.60 -2.31 11.33
CA VAL A 326 -14.85 -2.97 10.94
C VAL A 326 -14.64 -4.49 10.82
N ALA A 327 -13.55 -4.91 10.16
CA ALA A 327 -13.20 -6.32 10.00
C ALA A 327 -12.98 -7.02 11.36
N ILE A 328 -12.18 -6.43 12.24
CA ILE A 328 -11.91 -6.97 13.59
C ILE A 328 -13.21 -7.07 14.40
N SER A 329 -14.05 -6.04 14.39
CA SER A 329 -15.32 -6.04 15.13
C SER A 329 -16.27 -7.16 14.67
N ILE A 330 -16.35 -7.42 13.35
CA ILE A 330 -17.16 -8.53 12.83
C ILE A 330 -16.56 -9.87 13.23
N MET A 331 -15.24 -10.06 13.08
CA MET A 331 -14.58 -11.33 13.40
C MET A 331 -14.62 -11.67 14.89
N HIS A 332 -14.59 -10.67 15.78
CA HIS A 332 -14.66 -10.86 17.23
C HIS A 332 -16.01 -11.42 17.70
N LYS A 333 -17.12 -11.10 17.00
CA LYS A 333 -18.47 -11.52 17.41
C LYS A 333 -18.81 -12.91 16.84
N SER A 334 -18.69 -13.94 17.67
CA SER A 334 -18.94 -15.35 17.31
C SER A 334 -20.36 -15.67 16.80
N ASN A 335 -21.37 -14.85 17.12
CA ASN A 335 -22.78 -15.04 16.72
C ASN A 335 -23.36 -13.86 15.92
N ASN A 336 -22.53 -13.19 15.11
CA ASN A 336 -22.96 -12.04 14.34
C ASN A 336 -23.67 -12.42 13.02
N THR A 337 -24.89 -12.94 13.10
CA THR A 337 -25.65 -13.38 11.90
C THR A 337 -26.15 -12.22 11.04
N ASN A 338 -26.29 -11.02 11.62
CA ASN A 338 -26.88 -9.85 10.96
C ASN A 338 -25.83 -8.84 10.49
N GLY A 339 -24.53 -9.14 10.67
CA GLY A 339 -23.45 -8.24 10.27
C GLY A 339 -23.29 -7.00 11.15
N GLU A 340 -23.80 -7.00 12.39
CA GLU A 340 -23.71 -5.89 13.33
C GLU A 340 -22.26 -5.50 13.63
N ASN A 341 -21.95 -4.21 13.51
CA ASN A 341 -20.60 -3.70 13.77
C ASN A 341 -20.57 -2.75 14.97
N GLU A 342 -19.48 -2.73 15.73
CA GLU A 342 -19.30 -1.80 16.86
C GLU A 342 -19.01 -0.36 16.39
N PHE A 343 -18.40 -0.22 15.22
CA PHE A 343 -17.87 1.05 14.70
C PHE A 343 -18.67 1.62 13.54
N ALA A 344 -19.45 0.79 12.85
CA ALA A 344 -20.22 1.18 11.68
C ALA A 344 -21.69 0.76 11.76
N GLU A 345 -22.55 1.55 11.13
CA GLU A 345 -23.86 1.09 10.66
C GLU A 345 -23.66 0.23 9.42
N MET A 346 -24.43 -0.85 9.31
CA MET A 346 -24.23 -1.88 8.30
C MET A 346 -25.55 -2.21 7.61
N GLU A 347 -25.50 -2.36 6.29
CA GLU A 347 -26.66 -2.67 5.47
C GLU A 347 -26.26 -3.67 4.37
N TYR A 348 -27.13 -4.64 4.10
CA TYR A 348 -26.92 -5.51 2.95
C TYR A 348 -27.40 -4.82 1.68
N MET A 349 -26.51 -4.71 0.69
CA MET A 349 -26.81 -4.12 -0.61
C MET A 349 -26.46 -5.08 -1.73
N ASN A 350 -27.18 -4.95 -2.84
CA ASN A 350 -26.87 -5.68 -4.05
C ASN A 350 -26.02 -4.79 -4.94
N ILE A 351 -24.74 -5.10 -5.05
CA ILE A 351 -23.76 -4.23 -5.73
C ILE A 351 -23.05 -4.94 -6.86
N THR A 352 -22.43 -4.15 -7.74
CA THR A 352 -21.48 -4.63 -8.74
C THR A 352 -20.42 -3.56 -9.02
N ALA A 353 -19.24 -3.98 -9.46
CA ALA A 353 -18.22 -3.06 -9.96
C ALA A 353 -18.41 -2.86 -11.47
N VAL A 354 -18.55 -1.61 -11.89
CA VAL A 354 -18.65 -1.25 -13.30
C VAL A 354 -17.28 -1.35 -13.94
N THR A 355 -17.13 -2.19 -14.96
CA THR A 355 -15.83 -2.43 -15.64
C THR A 355 -15.73 -1.78 -17.02
N SER A 356 -16.77 -1.10 -17.47
CA SER A 356 -16.82 -0.43 -18.77
C SER A 356 -17.97 0.58 -18.79
N ASN A 357 -17.95 1.52 -19.71
CA ASN A 357 -18.95 2.57 -19.84
C ASN A 357 -20.11 2.14 -20.73
N LYS A 358 -21.24 2.85 -20.62
CA LYS A 358 -22.42 2.61 -21.46
C LYS A 358 -22.14 2.93 -22.94
N PRO A 359 -22.76 2.18 -23.88
CA PRO A 359 -23.68 1.06 -23.65
C PRO A 359 -22.96 -0.23 -23.24
N TYR A 360 -23.35 -0.79 -22.09
CA TYR A 360 -22.84 -2.06 -21.59
C TYR A 360 -23.07 -3.17 -22.62
N GLY A 361 -22.11 -4.07 -22.78
CA GLY A 361 -22.26 -5.18 -23.72
C GLY A 361 -22.24 -4.78 -25.18
N VAL A 362 -21.89 -3.54 -25.53
CA VAL A 362 -21.66 -3.15 -26.92
C VAL A 362 -20.17 -3.06 -27.16
N HIS A 363 -19.66 -3.96 -28.00
CA HIS A 363 -18.28 -3.96 -28.41
C HIS A 363 -18.02 -2.85 -29.44
N ASP A 364 -17.37 -1.77 -29.02
CA ASP A 364 -16.92 -0.66 -29.89
C ASP A 364 -15.43 -0.77 -30.30
N GLY A 365 -14.73 -1.79 -29.80
CA GLY A 365 -13.32 -2.06 -30.08
C GLY A 365 -12.33 -1.24 -29.26
N SER A 366 -12.79 -0.40 -28.32
CA SER A 366 -11.91 0.36 -27.43
C SER A 366 -11.42 -0.44 -26.22
N ASN A 367 -12.09 -1.56 -25.93
CA ASN A 367 -11.81 -2.37 -24.75
C ASN A 367 -10.63 -3.32 -24.96
N PRO A 368 -9.57 -3.25 -24.13
CA PRO A 368 -8.34 -4.01 -24.34
C PRO A 368 -8.50 -5.53 -24.14
N PHE A 369 -9.62 -6.01 -23.59
CA PHE A 369 -9.89 -7.45 -23.52
C PHE A 369 -10.36 -8.05 -24.84
N PHE A 370 -10.79 -7.22 -25.79
CA PHE A 370 -11.29 -7.65 -27.10
C PHE A 370 -10.35 -7.14 -28.20
N ASP A 371 -9.31 -7.93 -28.46
CA ASP A 371 -8.19 -7.58 -29.34
C ASP A 371 -8.31 -8.13 -30.77
N GLY A 372 -9.50 -8.56 -31.17
CA GLY A 372 -9.79 -9.09 -32.50
C GLY A 372 -9.40 -10.56 -32.72
N ARG A 373 -8.88 -11.26 -31.70
CA ARG A 373 -8.65 -12.72 -31.73
C ARG A 373 -9.98 -13.49 -31.70
N ASP A 374 -9.93 -14.75 -32.15
CA ASP A 374 -11.09 -15.66 -32.12
C ASP A 374 -11.63 -15.90 -30.70
N VAL A 375 -10.72 -15.96 -29.73
CA VAL A 375 -11.03 -16.06 -28.30
C VAL A 375 -10.50 -14.81 -27.61
N PRO A 376 -11.38 -13.93 -27.09
CA PRO A 376 -10.97 -12.75 -26.33
C PRO A 376 -10.18 -13.11 -25.07
N ARG A 377 -9.40 -12.16 -24.55
CA ARG A 377 -8.62 -12.36 -23.32
C ARG A 377 -9.54 -12.78 -22.18
N PHE A 378 -9.04 -13.67 -21.32
CA PHE A 378 -9.79 -14.23 -20.19
C PHE A 378 -11.10 -14.95 -20.58
N ASN A 379 -11.22 -15.38 -21.84
CA ASN A 379 -12.41 -16.04 -22.39
C ASN A 379 -13.69 -15.22 -22.21
N LEU A 380 -13.60 -13.89 -22.30
CA LEU A 380 -14.77 -13.03 -22.18
C LEU A 380 -15.71 -13.17 -23.38
N THR A 381 -17.01 -13.13 -23.11
CA THR A 381 -18.03 -13.16 -24.16
C THR A 381 -18.10 -11.81 -24.87
N LYS A 382 -17.91 -11.81 -26.20
CA LYS A 382 -18.12 -10.61 -27.02
C LYS A 382 -19.57 -10.17 -26.94
N GLY A 383 -19.79 -8.92 -26.54
CA GLY A 383 -21.11 -8.38 -26.25
C GLY A 383 -21.60 -8.63 -24.81
N GLY A 384 -20.79 -9.23 -23.94
CA GLY A 384 -21.06 -9.38 -22.51
C GLY A 384 -20.74 -8.10 -21.71
N VAL A 385 -21.04 -8.10 -20.41
CA VAL A 385 -20.97 -6.91 -19.52
C VAL A 385 -19.65 -6.14 -19.52
N HIS A 386 -18.55 -6.80 -19.90
CA HIS A 386 -17.23 -6.20 -20.02
C HIS A 386 -16.94 -5.58 -21.40
N SER A 387 -17.84 -5.62 -22.38
CA SER A 387 -17.52 -5.27 -23.77
C SER A 387 -17.57 -3.78 -24.10
N GLY A 388 -18.07 -2.93 -23.20
CA GLY A 388 -18.20 -1.49 -23.43
C GLY A 388 -16.86 -0.75 -23.38
N HIS A 389 -16.92 0.57 -23.56
CA HIS A 389 -15.74 1.45 -23.55
C HIS A 389 -15.08 1.47 -22.18
N VAL A 390 -13.79 1.16 -22.12
CA VAL A 390 -13.00 1.30 -20.90
C VAL A 390 -12.25 2.63 -20.96
N GLN A 391 -12.18 3.34 -19.85
CA GLN A 391 -11.45 4.61 -19.81
C GLN A 391 -9.95 4.36 -20.08
N THR A 392 -9.45 4.72 -21.24
CA THR A 392 -8.07 4.35 -21.65
C THR A 392 -6.99 5.29 -21.10
N GLY A 393 -7.38 6.40 -20.46
CA GLY A 393 -6.49 7.34 -19.80
C GLY A 393 -7.25 8.35 -18.94
N LEU A 394 -6.54 9.15 -18.13
CA LEU A 394 -7.19 10.13 -17.24
C LEU A 394 -8.07 11.15 -17.98
N ARG A 395 -7.63 11.60 -19.16
CA ARG A 395 -8.35 12.58 -20.00
C ARG A 395 -8.92 11.95 -21.26
N ASP A 396 -9.51 10.77 -21.11
CA ASP A 396 -10.17 10.09 -22.21
C ASP A 396 -11.23 11.01 -22.83
N PRO A 397 -11.10 11.41 -24.12
CA PRO A 397 -12.05 12.29 -24.78
C PRO A 397 -13.48 11.72 -24.82
N PHE A 398 -13.61 10.39 -24.75
CA PHE A 398 -14.92 9.76 -24.61
C PHE A 398 -15.57 10.16 -23.29
N CYS A 399 -14.80 10.30 -22.21
CA CYS A 399 -15.29 10.54 -20.86
C CYS A 399 -15.57 12.03 -20.56
N ILE A 400 -14.94 12.94 -21.29
CA ILE A 400 -15.05 14.40 -21.08
C ILE A 400 -16.23 14.99 -21.85
N VAL A 401 -17.08 15.77 -21.17
CA VAL A 401 -18.18 16.51 -21.80
C VAL A 401 -17.80 17.99 -21.93
N LYS A 402 -17.97 18.60 -23.11
CA LYS A 402 -17.47 19.96 -23.44
C LYS A 402 -17.78 21.07 -22.43
N ASN A 403 -18.84 20.95 -21.62
CA ASN A 403 -19.31 21.95 -20.65
C ASN A 403 -19.78 21.33 -19.31
N GLY A 404 -19.32 20.14 -18.92
CA GLY A 404 -19.88 19.43 -17.75
C GLY A 404 -18.92 18.47 -17.05
N THR A 405 -19.39 17.86 -15.95
CA THR A 405 -18.69 16.77 -15.25
C THR A 405 -18.59 15.53 -16.15
N GLY A 406 -17.55 14.73 -15.91
CA GLY A 406 -17.27 13.52 -16.69
C GLY A 406 -18.42 12.53 -16.65
N LYS A 407 -18.58 11.80 -17.75
CA LYS A 407 -19.68 10.81 -17.88
C LYS A 407 -19.21 9.37 -17.69
N CYS A 408 -17.93 9.12 -17.52
CA CYS A 408 -17.45 7.76 -17.33
C CYS A 408 -17.73 7.25 -15.92
N GLN A 409 -18.04 5.96 -15.85
CA GLN A 409 -18.39 5.21 -14.64
C GLN A 409 -17.45 4.00 -14.48
N ASP A 410 -16.33 3.94 -15.19
CA ASP A 410 -15.38 2.84 -15.06
C ASP A 410 -14.82 2.79 -13.63
N GLY A 411 -14.88 1.65 -12.95
CA GLY A 411 -14.56 1.57 -11.52
C GLY A 411 -15.62 2.12 -10.56
N TYR A 412 -16.80 2.54 -11.07
CA TYR A 412 -17.92 2.91 -10.20
C TYR A 412 -18.51 1.65 -9.54
N THR A 413 -18.80 1.72 -8.24
CA THR A 413 -19.49 0.64 -7.54
C THR A 413 -20.99 0.95 -7.52
N ALA A 414 -21.77 0.22 -8.29
CA ALA A 414 -23.19 0.52 -8.48
C ALA A 414 -24.06 -0.44 -7.67
N GLU A 415 -25.07 0.11 -6.98
CA GLU A 415 -26.20 -0.71 -6.53
C GLU A 415 -27.04 -1.15 -7.74
N VAL A 416 -27.32 -2.44 -7.84
CA VAL A 416 -27.99 -3.07 -8.99
C VAL A 416 -28.97 -4.15 -8.54
N THR A 417 -30.01 -4.39 -9.33
CA THR A 417 -31.03 -5.42 -9.06
C THR A 417 -31.02 -6.57 -10.09
N GLY A 418 -30.12 -6.53 -11.06
CA GLY A 418 -29.99 -7.50 -12.14
C GLY A 418 -29.23 -8.78 -11.75
N PRO A 419 -29.03 -9.72 -12.70
CA PRO A 419 -28.29 -10.96 -12.48
C PRO A 419 -26.80 -10.73 -12.12
N GLU A 420 -26.27 -9.55 -12.41
CA GLU A 420 -24.93 -9.09 -12.02
C GLU A 420 -24.85 -8.55 -10.58
N ALA A 421 -25.95 -8.60 -9.82
CA ALA A 421 -25.96 -8.22 -8.41
C ALA A 421 -25.23 -9.23 -7.54
N VAL A 422 -24.29 -8.73 -6.72
CA VAL A 422 -23.67 -9.49 -5.63
C VAL A 422 -24.22 -8.96 -4.31
N HIS A 423 -24.72 -9.86 -3.47
CA HIS A 423 -25.21 -9.51 -2.14
C HIS A 423 -24.04 -9.31 -1.19
N VAL A 424 -23.83 -8.07 -0.75
CA VAL A 424 -22.66 -7.64 0.02
C VAL A 424 -23.11 -6.91 1.28
N LEU A 425 -22.42 -7.14 2.39
CA LEU A 425 -22.61 -6.34 3.60
C LEU A 425 -21.81 -5.04 3.47
N VAL A 426 -22.47 -3.89 3.51
CA VAL A 426 -21.87 -2.58 3.26
C VAL A 426 -21.91 -1.75 4.53
N ALA A 427 -20.77 -1.18 4.93
CA ALA A 427 -20.75 -0.13 5.95
C ALA A 427 -21.33 1.16 5.34
N THR A 428 -22.26 1.81 6.06
CA THR A 428 -22.95 3.00 5.55
C THR A 428 -22.54 4.28 6.28
N GLU A 429 -22.23 4.20 7.57
CA GLU A 429 -21.84 5.35 8.38
C GLU A 429 -21.01 4.92 9.60
N ALA A 430 -20.04 5.73 10.01
CA ALA A 430 -19.27 5.54 11.23
C ALA A 430 -20.06 6.00 12.47
N LYS A 431 -20.24 5.07 13.41
CA LYS A 431 -21.02 5.26 14.64
C LYS A 431 -20.43 6.37 15.51
N PRO A 432 -21.28 7.26 16.06
CA PRO A 432 -20.83 8.26 17.01
C PRO A 432 -20.32 7.57 18.27
N ASN A 433 -19.36 8.21 18.93
CA ASN A 433 -18.97 7.82 20.27
C ASN A 433 -20.16 8.05 21.23
N GLN A 434 -20.46 7.05 22.05
CA GLN A 434 -21.58 7.08 23.00
C GLN A 434 -21.30 7.94 24.24
N ASN A 435 -20.02 8.26 24.52
CA ASN A 435 -19.63 9.12 25.63
C ASN A 435 -19.59 10.60 25.23
N ASN A 436 -20.61 11.35 25.65
CA ASN A 436 -20.76 12.79 25.37
C ASN A 436 -19.66 13.68 25.99
N ASP A 437 -18.93 13.20 26.99
CA ASP A 437 -17.87 13.97 27.66
C ASP A 437 -16.49 13.80 26.97
N SER A 438 -16.39 12.89 26.00
CA SER A 438 -15.16 12.65 25.24
C SER A 438 -14.96 13.72 24.16
N THR A 439 -13.70 14.09 23.94
CA THR A 439 -13.31 14.97 22.82
C THR A 439 -13.29 14.26 21.48
N LEU A 440 -13.38 12.92 21.47
CA LEU A 440 -13.43 12.07 20.28
C LEU A 440 -14.89 11.77 19.94
N ASP A 441 -15.29 12.10 18.72
CA ASP A 441 -16.68 12.06 18.26
C ASP A 441 -17.09 10.71 17.65
N LYS A 442 -16.14 9.83 17.32
CA LYS A 442 -16.39 8.50 16.74
C LYS A 442 -15.92 7.38 17.65
N GLN A 443 -16.71 6.31 17.72
CA GLN A 443 -16.40 5.14 18.55
C GLN A 443 -15.09 4.47 18.13
N PHE A 444 -14.82 4.45 16.82
CA PHE A 444 -13.58 3.89 16.29
C PHE A 444 -12.33 4.64 16.76
N TYR A 445 -12.36 5.97 16.91
CA TYR A 445 -11.20 6.74 17.36
C TYR A 445 -10.72 6.34 18.75
N ILE A 446 -11.66 6.02 19.65
CA ILE A 446 -11.33 5.50 20.98
C ILE A 446 -10.66 4.14 20.84
N SER A 447 -11.30 3.21 20.13
CA SER A 447 -10.76 1.87 19.91
C SER A 447 -9.36 1.92 19.29
N PHE A 448 -9.17 2.76 18.29
CA PHE A 448 -7.91 2.92 17.58
C PHE A 448 -6.79 3.43 18.49
N LEU A 449 -7.02 4.55 19.20
CA LEU A 449 -6.02 5.12 20.10
C LEU A 449 -5.73 4.19 21.28
N ASP A 450 -6.75 3.56 21.85
CA ASP A 450 -6.57 2.59 22.93
C ASP A 450 -5.74 1.40 22.44
N THR A 451 -6.08 0.83 21.29
CA THR A 451 -5.38 -0.31 20.69
C THR A 451 -3.91 0.00 20.45
N LEU A 452 -3.60 1.13 19.80
CA LEU A 452 -2.21 1.51 19.52
C LEU A 452 -1.41 1.75 20.79
N ASN A 453 -2.03 2.26 21.86
CA ASN A 453 -1.34 2.60 23.11
C ASN A 453 -1.30 1.47 24.15
N ARG A 454 -1.94 0.33 23.90
CA ARG A 454 -1.96 -0.82 24.83
C ARG A 454 -0.54 -1.36 25.08
N PRO A 455 -0.15 -1.69 26.33
CA PRO A 455 1.18 -2.22 26.65
C PRO A 455 1.53 -3.61 26.07
N PRO A 456 0.61 -4.60 26.00
CA PRO A 456 0.87 -5.87 25.32
C PRO A 456 1.13 -5.66 23.82
N ASP A 457 1.94 -6.55 23.23
CA ASP A 457 2.27 -6.52 21.80
C ASP A 457 2.84 -5.17 21.33
N THR A 458 3.53 -4.44 22.22
CA THR A 458 4.24 -3.20 21.89
C THR A 458 5.49 -3.49 21.08
N GLY A 459 5.89 -2.54 20.22
CA GLY A 459 7.11 -2.68 19.44
C GLY A 459 8.35 -2.85 20.32
N ARG A 460 9.34 -3.60 19.82
CA ARG A 460 10.60 -3.95 20.53
C ARG A 460 11.44 -2.74 20.97
N PHE A 461 11.08 -1.52 20.58
CA PHE A 461 11.99 -0.38 20.56
C PHE A 461 11.37 0.88 21.17
N ASN A 462 12.20 1.65 21.90
CA ASN A 462 11.86 2.99 22.40
C ASN A 462 12.94 3.97 21.95
N PHE A 463 12.56 4.89 21.05
CA PHE A 463 13.47 5.81 20.37
C PHE A 463 14.33 6.66 21.32
N THR A 464 13.72 7.15 22.40
CA THR A 464 14.36 8.02 23.41
C THR A 464 15.52 7.32 24.11
N THR A 465 15.48 6.00 24.19
CA THR A 465 16.49 5.18 24.88
C THR A 465 17.58 4.65 23.95
N GLN A 466 17.28 4.46 22.66
CA GLN A 466 18.23 3.86 21.71
C GLN A 466 19.16 4.85 21.03
N PHE A 467 18.82 6.15 20.97
CA PHE A 467 19.66 7.16 20.34
C PHE A 467 19.96 8.37 21.25
N PRO A 468 20.55 8.16 22.45
CA PRO A 468 20.80 9.25 23.40
C PRO A 468 21.80 10.31 22.89
N TYR A 469 22.55 10.01 21.82
CA TYR A 469 23.57 10.88 21.23
C TYR A 469 23.27 11.34 19.80
N TYR A 470 22.06 11.11 19.28
CA TYR A 470 21.68 11.63 17.96
C TYR A 470 21.80 13.16 17.98
N LYS A 471 22.71 13.68 17.15
CA LYS A 471 22.88 15.11 16.92
C LYS A 471 22.55 15.39 15.46
N GLU A 472 21.46 16.07 15.24
CA GLU A 472 20.95 16.47 13.92
C GLU A 472 21.78 17.65 13.36
N VAL A 473 23.07 17.44 13.13
CA VAL A 473 24.00 18.49 12.70
C VAL A 473 24.44 18.24 11.28
N LEU A 474 24.11 19.18 10.40
CA LEU A 474 24.65 19.24 9.05
C LEU A 474 26.13 19.58 9.12
N TYR A 475 26.96 18.80 8.45
CA TYR A 475 28.37 19.07 8.35
C TYR A 475 28.67 19.83 7.06
N LYS A 476 29.15 21.06 7.22
CA LYS A 476 29.71 21.86 6.13
C LYS A 476 31.24 21.84 6.24
N PRO A 477 31.97 21.38 5.21
CA PRO A 477 33.42 21.42 5.21
C PRO A 477 33.92 22.87 5.25
N ASP A 478 34.86 23.15 6.15
CA ASP A 478 35.60 24.40 6.18
C ASP A 478 36.93 24.20 5.43
N PHE A 479 37.02 24.82 4.26
CA PHE A 479 38.21 24.74 3.42
C PHE A 479 39.28 25.80 3.78
N GLY A 480 39.00 26.72 4.70
CA GLY A 480 39.94 27.77 5.12
C GLY A 480 40.55 28.53 3.92
N SER A 481 41.89 28.50 3.81
CA SER A 481 42.66 29.14 2.73
C SER A 481 42.96 28.22 1.54
N LYS A 482 42.41 27.00 1.50
CA LYS A 482 42.65 26.06 0.40
C LYS A 482 42.15 26.64 -0.93
N LYS A 483 42.98 26.53 -1.97
CA LYS A 483 42.60 26.90 -3.33
C LYS A 483 41.64 25.86 -3.88
N LEU A 484 40.43 26.27 -4.26
CA LEU A 484 39.45 25.38 -4.87
C LEU A 484 39.88 24.99 -6.29
N GLY A 485 39.70 23.71 -6.62
CA GLY A 485 39.98 23.13 -7.92
C GLY A 485 38.92 23.49 -8.98
N LYS A 486 38.87 22.71 -10.05
CA LYS A 486 37.88 22.91 -11.12
C LYS A 486 36.47 22.68 -10.59
N THR A 487 35.59 23.64 -10.83
CA THR A 487 34.17 23.52 -10.50
C THR A 487 33.53 22.44 -11.38
N VAL A 488 32.88 21.47 -10.76
CA VAL A 488 32.19 20.37 -11.44
C VAL A 488 30.75 20.30 -10.94
N VAL A 489 29.82 20.08 -11.87
CA VAL A 489 28.47 19.59 -11.58
C VAL A 489 28.43 18.15 -12.06
N PHE A 490 27.94 17.23 -11.24
CA PHE A 490 27.87 15.82 -11.57
C PHE A 490 26.43 15.42 -11.84
N ASP A 491 26.14 15.07 -13.09
CA ASP A 491 24.85 14.55 -13.54
C ASP A 491 24.94 13.03 -13.62
N MET A 492 23.95 12.34 -13.04
CA MET A 492 23.95 10.89 -12.91
C MET A 492 22.55 10.30 -13.06
N ASP A 493 22.50 9.05 -13.50
CA ASP A 493 21.29 8.25 -13.67
C ASP A 493 21.08 7.22 -12.54
N MET A 494 21.92 7.32 -11.51
CA MET A 494 21.89 6.55 -10.26
C MET A 494 22.10 5.04 -10.43
N SER A 495 22.83 4.61 -11.45
CA SER A 495 23.35 3.24 -11.50
C SER A 495 24.33 2.94 -10.36
N ALA A 496 24.57 1.65 -10.09
CA ALA A 496 25.62 1.26 -9.14
C ALA A 496 27.01 1.82 -9.54
N GLY A 497 27.27 1.98 -10.84
CA GLY A 497 28.48 2.60 -11.36
C GLY A 497 28.57 4.10 -11.03
N ASP A 498 27.49 4.83 -11.21
CA ASP A 498 27.40 6.26 -10.89
C ASP A 498 27.58 6.52 -9.39
N PHE A 499 27.01 5.64 -8.55
CA PHE A 499 27.21 5.70 -7.10
C PHE A 499 28.70 5.57 -6.73
N LEU A 500 29.40 4.59 -7.32
CA LEU A 500 30.85 4.44 -7.12
C LEU A 500 31.65 5.63 -7.68
N ALA A 501 31.25 6.17 -8.83
CA ALA A 501 31.86 7.37 -9.40
C ALA A 501 31.70 8.58 -8.49
N LEU A 502 30.54 8.75 -7.86
CA LEU A 502 30.31 9.81 -6.86
C LEU A 502 31.20 9.62 -5.62
N VAL A 503 31.31 8.41 -5.09
CA VAL A 503 32.23 8.11 -3.97
C VAL A 503 33.66 8.50 -4.35
N TYR A 504 34.10 8.16 -5.56
CA TYR A 504 35.42 8.54 -6.06
C TYR A 504 35.57 10.07 -6.15
N LEU A 505 34.61 10.77 -6.76
CA LEU A 505 34.63 12.24 -6.89
C LEU A 505 34.71 12.94 -5.53
N LEU A 506 33.97 12.45 -4.53
CA LEU A 506 34.00 12.98 -3.16
C LEU A 506 35.33 12.69 -2.42
N LYS A 507 36.13 11.74 -2.90
CA LYS A 507 37.47 11.43 -2.38
C LYS A 507 38.59 12.19 -3.11
N VAL A 508 38.33 12.74 -4.29
CA VAL A 508 39.30 13.58 -5.01
C VAL A 508 39.58 14.84 -4.18
N PRO A 509 40.84 15.27 -4.03
CA PRO A 509 41.15 16.50 -3.29
C PRO A 509 40.39 17.71 -3.85
N VAL A 510 39.83 18.54 -2.95
CA VAL A 510 39.05 19.73 -3.32
C VAL A 510 39.85 20.73 -4.17
N GLU A 511 41.19 20.69 -4.04
CA GLU A 511 42.14 21.50 -4.81
C GLU A 511 42.23 21.08 -6.28
N VAL A 512 41.76 19.87 -6.61
CA VAL A 512 41.70 19.33 -7.97
C VAL A 512 40.28 19.46 -8.54
N ILE A 513 39.27 18.96 -7.81
CA ILE A 513 37.86 19.02 -8.19
C ILE A 513 37.04 19.61 -7.04
N ASN A 514 36.26 20.63 -7.35
CA ASN A 514 35.30 21.25 -6.45
C ASN A 514 33.88 20.90 -6.92
N LEU A 515 33.34 19.80 -6.40
CA LEU A 515 31.99 19.34 -6.74
C LEU A 515 30.96 20.33 -6.16
N LYS A 516 30.23 21.02 -7.03
CA LYS A 516 29.30 22.10 -6.65
C LYS A 516 27.85 21.70 -6.58
N ALA A 517 27.45 20.69 -7.33
CA ALA A 517 26.09 20.18 -7.32
C ALA A 517 26.07 18.75 -7.88
N ILE A 518 25.07 18.01 -7.45
CA ILE A 518 24.72 16.71 -8.02
C ILE A 518 23.34 16.86 -8.64
N ILE A 519 23.18 16.43 -9.88
CA ILE A 519 21.89 16.35 -10.58
C ILE A 519 21.59 14.88 -10.81
N VAL A 520 20.36 14.51 -10.54
CA VAL A 520 19.89 13.12 -10.55
C VAL A 520 18.78 12.99 -11.57
N SER A 521 18.95 12.08 -12.51
CA SER A 521 17.94 11.72 -13.50
C SER A 521 17.19 10.45 -13.05
N PRO A 522 15.94 10.54 -12.55
CA PRO A 522 15.21 9.39 -11.99
C PRO A 522 14.61 8.45 -13.04
N THR A 523 14.92 8.67 -14.31
CA THR A 523 14.41 7.91 -15.46
C THR A 523 15.43 6.90 -16.01
N GLY A 524 16.56 6.74 -15.32
CA GLY A 524 17.64 5.81 -15.63
C GLY A 524 17.58 4.51 -14.83
N TRP A 525 18.72 4.09 -14.26
CA TRP A 525 18.90 2.78 -13.59
C TRP A 525 18.25 2.68 -12.21
N ALA A 526 17.92 3.80 -11.57
CA ALA A 526 17.23 3.80 -10.28
C ALA A 526 16.05 4.78 -10.25
N ASN A 527 15.13 4.54 -9.31
CA ASN A 527 13.96 5.38 -9.07
C ASN A 527 14.37 6.71 -8.40
N ALA A 528 13.58 7.77 -8.60
CA ALA A 528 13.69 9.07 -7.92
C ALA A 528 13.92 8.97 -6.42
N ALA A 529 13.23 8.06 -5.76
CA ALA A 529 13.31 7.86 -4.32
C ALA A 529 14.65 7.22 -3.86
N THR A 530 15.56 6.90 -4.79
CA THR A 530 16.96 6.53 -4.48
C THR A 530 17.81 7.75 -4.12
N ILE A 531 17.31 8.98 -4.34
CA ILE A 531 18.03 10.23 -4.04
C ILE A 531 18.56 10.31 -2.60
N ASP A 532 17.89 9.67 -1.65
CA ASP A 532 18.29 9.74 -0.24
C ASP A 532 19.62 9.09 0.06
N ILE A 533 19.99 8.08 -0.71
CA ILE A 533 21.30 7.46 -0.64
C ILE A 533 22.40 8.49 -0.90
N ILE A 534 22.14 9.46 -1.79
CA ILE A 534 23.07 10.55 -2.07
C ILE A 534 23.20 11.47 -0.86
N TYR A 535 22.09 11.84 -0.20
CA TYR A 535 22.18 12.67 1.00
C TYR A 535 22.99 12.01 2.12
N ASP A 536 22.86 10.70 2.26
CA ASP A 536 23.56 9.93 3.28
C ASP A 536 25.02 9.71 2.96
N LEU A 537 25.35 9.43 1.70
CA LEU A 537 26.73 9.37 1.25
C LEU A 537 27.41 10.72 1.49
N LEU A 538 26.76 11.82 1.12
CA LEU A 538 27.28 13.15 1.37
C LEU A 538 27.43 13.43 2.87
N HIS A 539 26.47 13.01 3.71
CA HIS A 539 26.57 13.16 5.16
C HIS A 539 27.73 12.35 5.75
N MET A 540 27.87 11.09 5.33
CA MET A 540 29.00 10.20 5.67
C MET A 540 30.35 10.82 5.30
N MET A 541 30.37 11.57 4.19
CA MET A 541 31.56 12.21 3.65
C MET A 541 31.78 13.63 4.18
N GLY A 542 30.92 14.13 5.07
CA GLY A 542 31.01 15.50 5.56
C GLY A 542 30.90 16.55 4.45
N CYS A 543 29.94 16.37 3.54
CA CYS A 543 29.70 17.23 2.39
C CYS A 543 28.21 17.62 2.30
N ASP A 544 27.59 17.97 3.43
CA ASP A 544 26.16 18.29 3.45
C ASP A 544 25.81 19.60 2.72
N ASP A 545 26.82 20.40 2.39
CA ASP A 545 26.69 21.67 1.66
C ASP A 545 26.50 21.49 0.15
N ILE A 546 26.76 20.31 -0.39
CA ILE A 546 26.55 20.03 -1.82
C ILE A 546 25.05 19.87 -2.07
N PRO A 547 24.43 20.75 -2.89
CA PRO A 547 23.04 20.62 -3.27
C PRO A 547 22.85 19.42 -4.22
N VAL A 548 21.73 18.71 -4.01
CA VAL A 548 21.28 17.63 -4.90
C VAL A 548 19.98 18.09 -5.56
N GLY A 549 19.96 18.13 -6.88
CA GLY A 549 18.78 18.38 -7.71
C GLY A 549 18.21 17.07 -8.24
N LEU A 550 16.91 16.85 -8.04
CA LEU A 550 16.19 15.75 -8.65
C LEU A 550 15.52 16.25 -9.93
N GLY A 551 15.80 15.61 -11.06
CA GLY A 551 15.13 15.85 -12.33
C GLY A 551 13.68 15.36 -12.27
N ASP A 552 12.83 15.89 -13.16
CA ASP A 552 11.47 15.39 -13.32
C ASP A 552 11.48 13.99 -13.97
N ILE A 553 10.49 13.17 -13.63
CA ILE A 553 10.26 11.87 -14.24
C ILE A 553 9.76 12.05 -15.69
N PHE A 554 9.21 13.23 -16.02
CA PHE A 554 8.69 13.55 -17.34
C PHE A 554 9.62 14.50 -18.10
N ALA A 555 10.04 14.10 -19.31
CA ALA A 555 10.79 14.99 -20.18
C ALA A 555 9.94 16.20 -20.60
N MET A 556 10.50 17.41 -20.53
CA MET A 556 9.78 18.62 -20.93
C MET A 556 9.26 18.52 -22.37
N ASN A 557 8.00 18.93 -22.57
CA ASN A 557 7.35 19.13 -23.87
C ASN A 557 6.93 17.85 -24.64
N GLN A 558 6.49 16.80 -23.95
CA GLN A 558 5.69 15.73 -24.57
C GLN A 558 4.21 16.12 -24.55
N SER A 559 3.83 16.98 -25.49
CA SER A 559 2.42 17.16 -25.84
C SER A 559 1.97 16.00 -26.72
N ASP A 560 0.73 15.57 -26.53
CA ASP A 560 0.00 15.03 -27.66
C ASP A 560 -1.40 15.61 -27.73
N SER A 561 -1.78 16.09 -28.91
CA SER A 561 -3.15 16.51 -29.18
C SER A 561 -3.93 15.51 -30.04
N ILE A 562 -3.30 14.54 -30.74
CA ILE A 562 -4.00 13.59 -31.64
C ILE A 562 -3.31 12.19 -31.80
N LEU A 563 -1.99 11.97 -31.60
CA LEU A 563 -1.30 10.70 -31.97
C LEU A 563 -0.09 10.26 -31.09
N SER A 564 -0.41 9.65 -29.94
CA SER A 564 0.38 9.33 -28.71
C SER A 564 1.75 8.63 -28.76
N SER A 565 2.38 8.44 -29.93
CA SER A 565 3.68 7.74 -30.02
C SER A 565 4.90 8.56 -29.57
N VAL A 566 4.70 9.82 -29.20
CA VAL A 566 5.71 10.75 -28.66
C VAL A 566 5.50 10.85 -27.14
N GLY A 567 6.17 9.97 -26.37
CA GLY A 567 5.93 9.84 -24.92
C GLY A 567 6.74 8.75 -24.18
N ASP A 568 7.24 7.76 -24.91
CA ASP A 568 7.24 6.38 -24.38
C ASP A 568 8.46 5.95 -23.54
N CYS A 569 9.27 6.88 -22.97
CA CYS A 569 10.43 6.58 -22.10
C CYS A 569 11.12 5.21 -22.39
N LYS A 570 11.42 4.92 -23.66
CA LYS A 570 11.69 3.55 -24.14
C LYS A 570 12.93 2.92 -23.49
N TYR A 571 13.82 3.74 -22.93
CA TYR A 571 15.05 3.30 -22.28
C TYR A 571 14.81 2.54 -20.97
N ILE A 572 13.79 2.88 -20.18
CA ILE A 572 13.48 2.16 -18.94
C ILE A 572 13.08 0.69 -19.20
N LYS A 573 12.61 0.40 -20.42
CA LYS A 573 12.23 -0.95 -20.87
C LYS A 573 13.45 -1.86 -21.09
N ALA A 574 14.66 -1.30 -21.20
CA ALA A 574 15.89 -2.05 -21.37
C ALA A 574 16.57 -2.43 -20.03
N ILE A 575 16.06 -1.91 -18.91
CA ILE A 575 16.68 -2.09 -17.59
C ILE A 575 16.11 -3.36 -16.96
N PRO A 576 16.98 -4.30 -16.53
CA PRO A 576 16.55 -5.51 -15.86
C PRO A 576 15.70 -5.20 -14.60
N ARG A 577 14.65 -6.00 -14.41
CA ARG A 577 13.78 -5.90 -13.23
C ARG A 577 14.06 -7.01 -12.23
N GLY A 578 14.02 -6.61 -10.97
CA GLY A 578 13.96 -7.50 -9.82
C GLY A 578 12.58 -7.43 -9.19
N SER A 579 12.39 -8.20 -8.12
CA SER A 579 11.11 -8.43 -7.45
C SER A 579 10.53 -7.22 -6.68
N GLY A 580 10.95 -6.00 -7.02
CA GLY A 580 10.54 -4.72 -6.42
C GLY A 580 10.69 -3.53 -7.37
N GLY A 581 11.12 -3.71 -8.62
CA GLY A 581 11.39 -2.60 -9.54
C GLY A 581 12.67 -2.80 -10.35
N LEU A 582 13.40 -1.72 -10.61
CA LEU A 582 14.69 -1.78 -11.32
C LEU A 582 15.75 -2.41 -10.40
N ILE A 583 16.50 -3.41 -10.89
CA ILE A 583 17.50 -4.17 -10.08
C ILE A 583 18.48 -3.25 -9.34
N ASP A 584 18.92 -2.17 -9.98
CA ASP A 584 19.90 -1.24 -9.42
C ASP A 584 19.31 -0.37 -8.31
N SER A 585 18.03 0.03 -8.43
CA SER A 585 17.28 0.71 -7.37
C SER A 585 17.26 -0.14 -6.08
N ASP A 586 16.94 -1.43 -6.21
CA ASP A 586 16.89 -2.35 -5.08
C ASP A 586 18.28 -2.65 -4.49
N THR A 587 19.32 -2.66 -5.33
CA THR A 587 20.71 -2.92 -4.93
C THR A 587 21.30 -1.75 -4.15
N LEU A 588 21.25 -0.54 -4.70
CA LEU A 588 21.76 0.65 -4.02
C LEU A 588 20.97 0.91 -2.74
N TYR A 589 19.67 0.74 -2.76
CA TYR A 589 18.85 0.95 -1.59
C TYR A 589 19.15 -0.07 -0.47
N SER A 590 19.47 -1.32 -0.82
CA SER A 590 19.97 -2.27 0.18
C SER A 590 21.25 -1.77 0.86
N LEU A 591 22.18 -1.18 0.09
CA LEU A 591 23.40 -0.56 0.61
C LEU A 591 23.10 0.67 1.49
N ALA A 592 22.01 1.40 1.22
CA ALA A 592 21.62 2.56 2.01
C ALA A 592 21.33 2.22 3.48
N ARG A 593 20.97 0.98 3.83
CA ARG A 593 20.81 0.57 5.24
C ARG A 593 22.10 0.73 6.04
N ASP A 594 23.24 0.58 5.38
CA ASP A 594 24.55 0.65 6.02
C ASP A 594 25.12 2.08 6.04
N LEU A 595 24.46 3.05 5.40
CA LEU A 595 24.87 4.45 5.39
C LEU A 595 24.29 5.23 6.58
N PRO A 596 25.03 6.20 7.15
CA PRO A 596 24.53 7.04 8.23
C PRO A 596 23.34 7.88 7.77
N ARG A 597 22.42 8.20 8.69
CA ARG A 597 21.19 8.91 8.37
C ARG A 597 21.44 10.42 8.23
N SER A 598 21.29 10.98 7.03
CA SER A 598 21.42 12.42 6.81
C SER A 598 20.26 13.20 7.45
N PRO A 599 20.54 14.30 8.17
CA PRO A 599 19.48 15.15 8.73
C PRO A 599 18.79 16.04 7.68
N ARG A 600 19.31 16.11 6.43
CA ARG A 600 18.69 16.86 5.32
C ARG A 600 17.34 16.30 4.89
N ARG A 601 17.05 15.05 5.27
CA ARG A 601 15.81 14.33 4.95
C ARG A 601 14.56 15.05 5.46
N TYR A 602 14.63 15.76 6.59
CA TYR A 602 13.49 16.47 7.18
C TYR A 602 13.34 17.92 6.71
N LEU A 603 14.45 18.56 6.33
CA LEU A 603 14.48 20.02 6.12
C LEU A 603 14.05 20.44 4.71
N LYS A 604 14.22 19.61 3.68
CA LYS A 604 13.76 19.94 2.32
C LYS A 604 12.24 20.06 2.22
N LEU A 605 11.49 19.32 3.06
CA LEU A 605 10.03 19.39 3.10
C LEU A 605 9.50 20.61 3.88
N CYS A 606 10.29 21.17 4.82
CA CYS A 606 9.91 22.33 5.63
C CYS A 606 10.52 23.67 5.14
N SER A 607 11.46 23.66 4.20
CA SER A 607 12.21 24.86 3.80
C SER A 607 11.83 25.37 2.41
N PHE A 608 10.61 25.88 2.29
CA PHE A 608 10.30 27.01 1.39
C PHE A 608 10.07 28.29 2.19
N LYS A 609 10.86 28.52 3.26
CA LYS A 609 11.07 29.89 3.71
C LYS A 609 12.02 30.55 2.73
N LYS A 610 11.45 31.45 1.91
CA LYS A 610 12.13 32.42 1.07
C LYS A 610 13.42 32.90 1.73
N TYR A 611 14.56 32.47 1.21
CA TYR A 611 15.79 33.25 1.32
C TYR A 611 15.72 34.27 0.17
N THR A 612 15.07 35.39 0.46
CA THR A 612 15.34 36.67 -0.23
C THR A 612 16.47 37.37 0.48
#